data_AF-A0A7S2I7L9-F1
#
_entry.id   AF-A0A7S2I7L9-F1
#
_cell.length_a   1.000
_cell.length_b   1.000
_cell.length_c   1.000
_cell.angle_alpha   90.00
_cell.angle_beta   90.00
_cell.angle_gamma   90.00
#
_symmetry.space_group_name_H-M   'P 1'
#
loop_
_entity.id
_entity.type
_entity.pdbx_description
1 polymer ?
#
loop_
_entity_poly.entity_id
_entity_poly.type
_entity_poly.pdbx_seq_one_letter_code
_entity_poly.pdbx_strand_id
1 'polypeptide(L)'
;FVPGLKQRMSMRARFFVACIALCAALPHAGAHTGGDATDSVALVQRELRASQLSKARLSSAEAPTPDDRQAALEAKRRAAQERIKARAEADAKLREQLKAERKLQREAEMEAKHKAEEAARKKAEEEAARAAVERQKAEEAARIRAEEEAKAMAEQKVHEERKARVAARAAALKAKEDEARLAEERKARAEAREAKKKADEEATGQKKAALGRRQTVAVDGSEFKVKKIWEVVGGGDKGGIVVREAKDLKSTELSRLATGAKVEEVEKDANRLHYKLVSGQGPARGWVNIKTKDKDLLKLV
;
A
#
# COMPACT_ATOMS: atom_id res chain seq x y z
N PHE A 1 19.04 -15.12 6.28
CA PHE A 1 19.15 -15.90 5.03
C PHE A 1 18.77 -14.96 3.89
N VAL A 2 19.74 -14.33 3.21
CA VAL A 2 19.50 -13.40 2.10
C VAL A 2 20.23 -13.97 0.87
N PRO A 3 19.53 -14.43 -0.18
CA PRO A 3 20.15 -14.89 -1.41
C PRO A 3 20.26 -13.72 -2.39
N GLY A 4 21.48 -13.34 -2.78
CA GLY A 4 21.62 -12.22 -3.73
C GLY A 4 23.04 -11.81 -4.09
N LEU A 5 24.00 -12.73 -4.15
CA LEU A 5 25.36 -12.41 -4.62
C LEU A 5 25.90 -13.51 -5.54
N LYS A 6 25.34 -13.62 -6.75
CA LYS A 6 25.94 -14.39 -7.85
C LYS A 6 25.63 -13.73 -9.20
N GLN A 7 26.39 -12.68 -9.54
CA GLN A 7 26.72 -12.34 -10.93
C GLN A 7 27.70 -11.17 -10.98
N ARG A 8 28.98 -11.45 -10.74
CA ARG A 8 30.10 -10.61 -11.20
C ARG A 8 31.27 -11.50 -11.60
N MET A 9 31.09 -12.24 -12.67
CA MET A 9 32.20 -12.77 -13.45
C MET A 9 31.90 -12.52 -14.93
N SER A 10 32.93 -12.14 -15.68
CA SER A 10 32.97 -11.91 -17.12
C SER A 10 32.79 -10.47 -17.61
N MET A 11 33.80 -9.63 -17.36
CA MET A 11 34.14 -8.51 -18.27
C MET A 11 35.65 -8.38 -18.58
N ARG A 12 36.50 -9.29 -18.10
CA ARG A 12 37.96 -9.25 -18.38
C ARG A 12 38.45 -10.17 -19.50
N ALA A 13 37.55 -10.88 -20.19
CA ALA A 13 37.90 -11.82 -21.26
C ALA A 13 37.44 -11.41 -22.67
N ARG A 14 37.19 -10.11 -22.91
CA ARG A 14 36.83 -9.59 -24.25
C ARG A 14 37.73 -8.47 -24.78
N PHE A 15 38.83 -8.15 -24.11
CA PHE A 15 39.80 -7.17 -24.60
C PHE A 15 41.04 -7.77 -25.26
N PHE A 16 41.16 -9.10 -25.36
CA PHE A 16 42.36 -9.75 -25.91
C PHE A 16 42.23 -10.24 -27.36
N VAL A 17 41.13 -9.92 -28.07
CA VAL A 17 40.93 -10.33 -29.49
C VAL A 17 40.75 -9.13 -30.43
N ALA A 18 40.95 -7.89 -29.95
CA ALA A 18 40.78 -6.67 -30.76
C ALA A 18 42.10 -5.94 -31.13
N CYS A 19 43.27 -6.58 -30.97
CA CYS A 19 44.56 -5.99 -31.37
C CYS A 19 45.28 -6.70 -32.53
N ILE A 20 44.68 -7.74 -33.14
CA ILE A 20 45.29 -8.45 -34.28
C ILE A 20 44.72 -7.95 -35.64
N ALA A 21 43.68 -7.12 -35.63
CA ALA A 21 43.02 -6.63 -36.85
C ALA A 21 43.25 -5.13 -37.13
N LEU A 22 44.43 -4.60 -36.77
CA LEU A 22 44.83 -3.21 -37.10
C LEU A 22 46.30 -3.13 -37.55
N CYS A 23 46.73 -4.05 -38.41
CA CYS A 23 48.03 -3.98 -39.11
C CYS A 23 47.92 -4.02 -40.65
N ALA A 24 46.73 -3.85 -41.21
CA ALA A 24 46.51 -3.84 -42.66
C ALA A 24 46.11 -2.43 -43.17
N ALA A 25 46.99 -1.44 -42.97
CA ALA A 25 46.88 -0.14 -43.64
C ALA A 25 48.24 0.57 -43.60
N LEU A 26 49.24 0.01 -44.28
CA LEU A 26 50.44 0.74 -44.69
C LEU A 26 50.26 1.18 -46.14
N PRO A 27 50.29 2.49 -46.44
CA PRO A 27 50.38 2.95 -47.82
C PRO A 27 51.76 2.61 -48.40
N HIS A 28 51.74 1.92 -49.54
CA HIS A 28 52.87 1.80 -50.46
C HIS A 28 53.29 3.20 -50.95
N ALA A 29 54.30 3.78 -50.31
CA ALA A 29 55.26 4.64 -50.99
C ALA A 29 56.37 3.70 -51.48
N GLY A 30 56.65 3.55 -52.77
CA GLY A 30 56.78 4.61 -53.74
C GLY A 30 58.26 4.64 -54.12
N ALA A 31 58.57 3.99 -55.24
CA ALA A 31 59.87 3.79 -55.84
C ALA A 31 60.80 5.02 -55.82
N HIS A 32 62.10 4.78 -55.59
CA HIS A 32 63.21 5.31 -56.38
C HIS A 32 64.55 4.77 -55.81
N THR A 33 64.99 3.61 -56.30
CA THR A 33 66.39 3.16 -56.18
C THR A 33 67.04 3.22 -57.56
N GLY A 34 67.42 4.43 -57.95
CA GLY A 34 68.44 4.68 -58.96
C GLY A 34 69.61 5.35 -58.26
N GLY A 35 70.30 4.61 -57.38
CA GLY A 35 71.48 5.07 -56.67
C GLY A 35 72.68 4.29 -57.19
N ASP A 36 73.55 4.99 -57.91
CA ASP A 36 74.77 4.49 -58.52
C ASP A 36 75.58 3.62 -57.55
N ALA A 37 75.93 2.42 -58.01
CA ALA A 37 76.76 1.46 -57.27
C ALA A 37 78.17 1.99 -56.92
N THR A 38 78.55 3.18 -57.42
CA THR A 38 79.84 3.81 -57.15
C THR A 38 79.89 4.56 -55.80
N ASP A 39 78.76 5.00 -55.25
CA ASP A 39 78.72 5.76 -53.97
C ASP A 39 78.87 4.85 -52.74
N SER A 40 78.43 3.59 -52.84
CA SER A 40 78.63 2.60 -51.78
C SER A 40 80.10 2.25 -51.57
N VAL A 41 80.90 2.26 -52.65
CA VAL A 41 82.34 1.97 -52.58
C VAL A 41 83.08 3.12 -51.87
N ALA A 42 82.71 4.38 -52.14
CA ALA A 42 83.32 5.54 -51.49
C ALA A 42 83.05 5.57 -49.97
N LEU A 43 81.85 5.18 -49.54
CA LEU A 43 81.46 5.15 -48.12
C LEU A 43 82.21 4.05 -47.36
N VAL A 44 82.31 2.84 -47.95
CA VAL A 44 83.12 1.74 -47.41
C VAL A 44 84.60 2.13 -47.33
N GLN A 45 85.13 2.82 -48.33
CA GLN A 45 86.55 3.21 -48.34
C GLN A 45 86.85 4.35 -47.34
N ARG A 46 85.86 5.19 -47.03
CA ARG A 46 85.95 6.21 -45.97
C ARG A 46 85.92 5.60 -44.57
N GLU A 47 85.04 4.63 -44.34
CA GLU A 47 85.05 3.84 -43.09
C GLU A 47 86.35 3.05 -42.94
N LEU A 48 86.87 2.47 -44.04
CA LEU A 48 88.14 1.76 -44.01
C LEU A 48 89.30 2.69 -43.67
N ARG A 49 89.37 3.89 -44.26
CA ARG A 49 90.40 4.90 -43.90
C ARG A 49 90.25 5.39 -42.45
N ALA A 50 89.02 5.61 -41.98
CA ALA A 50 88.78 5.96 -40.58
C ALA A 50 89.22 4.83 -39.61
N SER A 51 88.99 3.57 -40.01
CA SER A 51 89.43 2.38 -39.28
C SER A 51 90.96 2.19 -39.31
N GLN A 52 91.61 2.50 -40.43
CA GLN A 52 93.06 2.45 -40.53
C GLN A 52 93.74 3.56 -39.71
N LEU A 53 93.17 4.78 -39.72
CA LEU A 53 93.65 5.89 -38.89
C LEU A 53 93.42 5.64 -37.39
N SER A 54 92.32 4.98 -37.01
CA SER A 54 92.09 4.59 -35.62
C SER A 54 93.06 3.48 -35.18
N LYS A 55 93.36 2.50 -36.04
CA LYS A 55 94.39 1.49 -35.80
C LYS A 55 95.79 2.08 -35.65
N ALA A 56 96.17 3.03 -36.51
CA ALA A 56 97.47 3.70 -36.42
C ALA A 56 97.61 4.54 -35.14
N ARG A 57 96.52 5.18 -34.67
CA ARG A 57 96.51 5.89 -33.38
C ARG A 57 96.62 4.93 -32.18
N LEU A 58 96.06 3.73 -32.27
CA LEU A 58 96.16 2.71 -31.23
C LEU A 58 97.57 2.10 -31.11
N SER A 59 98.38 2.09 -32.18
CA SER A 59 99.73 1.53 -32.12
C SER A 59 100.79 2.51 -31.59
N SER A 60 100.48 3.80 -31.49
CA SER A 60 101.40 4.84 -31.00
C SER A 60 101.05 5.38 -29.60
N ALA A 61 99.96 4.92 -28.99
CA ALA A 61 99.59 5.35 -27.65
C ALA A 61 100.46 4.61 -26.63
N GLU A 62 101.33 5.34 -25.93
CA GLU A 62 102.02 4.84 -24.75
C GLU A 62 101.00 4.26 -23.76
N ALA A 63 101.29 3.08 -23.22
CA ALA A 63 100.37 2.41 -22.30
C ALA A 63 100.17 3.30 -21.05
N PRO A 64 98.92 3.51 -20.60
CA PRO A 64 98.65 4.35 -19.44
C PRO A 64 99.37 3.77 -18.21
N THR A 65 100.02 4.66 -17.47
CA THR A 65 100.74 4.29 -16.24
C THR A 65 99.75 3.74 -15.21
N PRO A 66 100.20 2.95 -14.21
CA PRO A 66 99.32 2.46 -13.14
C PRO A 66 98.53 3.59 -12.43
N ASP A 67 99.16 4.76 -12.26
CA ASP A 67 98.53 5.93 -11.65
C ASP A 67 97.42 6.51 -12.54
N ASP A 68 97.62 6.57 -13.87
CA ASP A 68 96.58 6.99 -14.81
C ASP A 68 95.36 6.06 -14.77
N ARG A 69 95.59 4.74 -14.59
CA ARG A 69 94.50 3.76 -14.48
C ARG A 69 93.73 3.93 -13.17
N GLN A 70 94.42 4.20 -12.07
CA GLN A 70 93.77 4.46 -10.79
C GLN A 70 92.96 5.76 -10.84
N ALA A 71 93.54 6.85 -11.37
CA ALA A 71 92.83 8.11 -11.58
C ALA A 71 91.60 7.95 -12.47
N ALA A 72 91.69 7.18 -13.55
CA ALA A 72 90.56 6.88 -14.43
C ALA A 72 89.46 6.06 -13.73
N LEU A 73 89.81 5.10 -12.86
CA LEU A 73 88.84 4.35 -12.06
C LEU A 73 88.15 5.22 -11.02
N GLU A 74 88.89 6.09 -10.34
CA GLU A 74 88.33 7.04 -9.39
C GLU A 74 87.40 8.05 -10.07
N ALA A 75 87.78 8.56 -11.25
CA ALA A 75 86.93 9.41 -12.06
C ALA A 75 85.64 8.70 -12.48
N LYS A 76 85.71 7.43 -12.90
CA LYS A 76 84.53 6.60 -13.21
C LYS A 76 83.64 6.39 -11.99
N ARG A 77 84.21 6.14 -10.80
CA ARG A 77 83.46 5.99 -9.54
C ARG A 77 82.75 7.28 -9.16
N ARG A 78 83.44 8.43 -9.22
CA ARG A 78 82.84 9.76 -8.97
C ARG A 78 81.72 10.03 -9.96
N ALA A 79 81.94 9.80 -11.25
CA ALA A 79 80.91 9.95 -12.28
C ALA A 79 79.70 9.03 -12.04
N ALA A 80 79.92 7.78 -11.61
CA ALA A 80 78.85 6.86 -11.26
C ALA A 80 78.07 7.31 -10.00
N GLN A 81 78.77 7.79 -8.97
CA GLN A 81 78.15 8.32 -7.76
C GLN A 81 77.30 9.56 -8.07
N GLU A 82 77.79 10.49 -8.89
CA GLU A 82 77.04 11.66 -9.32
C GLU A 82 75.81 11.28 -10.15
N ARG A 83 75.91 10.27 -11.03
CA ARG A 83 74.74 9.73 -11.74
C ARG A 83 73.69 9.12 -10.80
N ILE A 84 74.14 8.42 -9.75
CA ILE A 84 73.23 7.84 -8.74
C ILE A 84 72.53 8.95 -7.95
N LYS A 85 73.28 9.97 -7.50
CA LYS A 85 72.70 11.14 -6.81
C LYS A 85 71.70 11.87 -7.68
N ALA A 86 72.05 12.18 -8.93
CA ALA A 86 71.17 12.85 -9.88
C ALA A 86 69.89 12.05 -10.14
N ARG A 87 69.99 10.72 -10.27
CA ARG A 87 68.81 9.84 -10.39
C ARG A 87 67.96 9.86 -9.13
N ALA A 88 68.58 9.78 -7.95
CA ALA A 88 67.86 9.84 -6.67
C ALA A 88 67.12 11.17 -6.49
N GLU A 89 67.72 12.29 -6.87
CA GLU A 89 67.08 13.61 -6.86
C GLU A 89 65.93 13.71 -7.88
N ALA A 90 66.10 13.16 -9.09
CA ALA A 90 65.04 13.11 -10.08
C ALA A 90 63.85 12.28 -9.60
N ASP A 91 64.11 11.10 -9.01
CA ASP A 91 63.08 10.24 -8.43
C ASP A 91 62.37 10.92 -7.24
N ALA A 92 63.11 11.68 -6.42
CA ALA A 92 62.52 12.46 -5.34
C ALA A 92 61.59 13.56 -5.86
N LYS A 93 62.02 14.32 -6.89
CA LYS A 93 61.18 15.34 -7.55
C LYS A 93 59.92 14.74 -8.18
N LEU A 94 60.05 13.60 -8.87
CA LEU A 94 58.91 12.89 -9.45
C LEU A 94 57.91 12.42 -8.38
N ARG A 95 58.41 11.91 -7.24
CA ARG A 95 57.54 11.52 -6.11
C ARG A 95 56.76 12.70 -5.54
N GLU A 96 57.39 13.87 -5.40
CA GLU A 96 56.70 15.08 -4.94
C GLU A 96 55.66 15.58 -5.95
N GLN A 97 55.95 15.54 -7.25
CA GLN A 97 54.98 15.86 -8.30
C GLN A 97 53.77 14.90 -8.26
N LEU A 98 53.99 13.59 -8.15
CA LEU A 98 52.91 12.61 -8.04
C LEU A 98 52.08 12.78 -6.76
N LYS A 99 52.69 13.18 -5.64
CA LYS A 99 51.95 13.52 -4.42
C LYS A 99 51.07 14.75 -4.61
N ALA A 100 51.60 15.80 -5.25
CA ALA A 100 50.85 17.02 -5.55
C ALA A 100 49.66 16.73 -6.50
N GLU A 101 49.88 15.95 -7.55
CA GLU A 101 48.83 15.55 -8.49
C GLU A 101 47.74 14.71 -7.79
N ARG A 102 48.13 13.72 -6.97
CA ARG A 102 47.16 12.93 -6.19
C ARG A 102 46.36 13.78 -5.22
N LYS A 103 46.97 14.80 -4.61
CA LYS A 103 46.28 15.74 -3.72
C LYS A 103 45.22 16.52 -4.50
N LEU A 104 45.60 17.09 -5.65
CA LEU A 104 44.68 17.82 -6.54
C LEU A 104 43.53 16.92 -7.03
N GLN A 105 43.83 15.67 -7.43
CA GLN A 105 42.81 14.70 -7.84
C GLN A 105 41.82 14.38 -6.71
N ARG A 106 42.29 14.23 -5.47
CA ARG A 106 41.41 14.00 -4.31
C ARG A 106 40.53 15.20 -4.00
N GLU A 107 41.08 16.41 -4.07
CA GLU A 107 40.31 17.65 -3.88
C GLU A 107 39.21 17.78 -4.95
N ALA A 108 39.55 17.54 -6.22
CA ALA A 108 38.59 17.53 -7.33
C ALA A 108 37.52 16.44 -7.18
N GLU A 109 37.89 15.23 -6.71
CA GLU A 109 36.93 14.14 -6.46
C GLU A 109 35.97 14.49 -5.32
N MET A 110 36.46 15.09 -4.23
CA MET A 110 35.62 15.52 -3.11
C MET A 110 34.66 16.65 -3.51
N GLU A 111 35.14 17.63 -4.28
CA GLU A 111 34.30 18.70 -4.81
C GLU A 111 33.21 18.15 -5.76
N ALA A 112 33.57 17.22 -6.65
CA ALA A 112 32.63 16.56 -7.53
C ALA A 112 31.56 15.76 -6.75
N LYS A 113 31.97 15.06 -5.67
CA LYS A 113 31.04 14.35 -4.78
C LYS A 113 30.08 15.32 -4.08
N HIS A 114 30.57 16.42 -3.52
CA HIS A 114 29.72 17.42 -2.87
C HIS A 114 28.72 18.05 -3.85
N LYS A 115 29.18 18.41 -5.06
CA LYS A 115 28.30 18.92 -6.13
C LYS A 115 27.23 17.91 -6.54
N ALA A 116 27.60 16.62 -6.67
CA ALA A 116 26.65 15.56 -6.99
C ALA A 116 25.63 15.33 -5.86
N GLU A 117 26.06 15.37 -4.59
CA GLU A 117 25.18 15.25 -3.42
C GLU A 117 24.22 16.43 -3.31
N GLU A 118 24.69 17.66 -3.52
CA GLU A 118 23.85 18.86 -3.52
C GLU A 118 22.80 18.82 -4.65
N ALA A 119 23.21 18.40 -5.85
CA ALA A 119 22.29 18.23 -6.97
C ALA A 119 21.24 17.13 -6.69
N ALA A 120 21.65 16.02 -6.08
CA ALA A 120 20.73 14.96 -5.67
C ALA A 120 19.74 15.43 -4.60
N ARG A 121 20.20 16.23 -3.62
CA ARG A 121 19.34 16.83 -2.59
C ARG A 121 18.31 17.78 -3.19
N LYS A 122 18.74 18.69 -4.08
CA LYS A 122 17.83 19.63 -4.77
C LYS A 122 16.78 18.90 -5.60
N LYS A 123 17.18 17.84 -6.32
CA LYS A 123 16.25 17.01 -7.08
C LYS A 123 15.25 16.28 -6.18
N ALA A 124 15.70 15.72 -5.06
CA ALA A 124 14.83 15.06 -4.09
C ALA A 124 13.86 16.04 -3.42
N GLU A 125 14.29 17.26 -3.12
CA GLU A 125 13.45 18.33 -2.58
C GLU A 125 12.37 18.78 -3.58
N GLU A 126 12.74 18.96 -4.86
CA GLU A 126 11.78 19.29 -5.92
C GLU A 126 10.75 18.17 -6.12
N GLU A 127 11.18 16.91 -6.12
CA GLU A 127 10.29 15.75 -6.23
C GLU A 127 9.34 15.66 -5.02
N ALA A 128 9.84 15.88 -3.80
CA ALA A 128 9.04 15.92 -2.59
C ALA A 128 8.01 17.07 -2.62
N ALA A 129 8.40 18.25 -3.13
CA ALA A 129 7.51 19.39 -3.29
C ALA A 129 6.39 19.10 -4.30
N ARG A 130 6.71 18.48 -5.45
CA ARG A 130 5.72 18.04 -6.44
C ARG A 130 4.75 17.01 -5.85
N ALA A 131 5.26 16.04 -5.09
CA ALA A 131 4.43 15.04 -4.41
C ALA A 131 3.50 15.66 -3.35
N ALA A 132 3.97 16.67 -2.60
CA ALA A 132 3.16 17.38 -1.62
C ALA A 132 2.02 18.17 -2.27
N VAL A 133 2.29 18.85 -3.40
CA VAL A 133 1.25 19.57 -4.16
C VAL A 133 0.19 18.61 -4.70
N GLU A 134 0.60 17.47 -5.26
CA GLU A 134 -0.36 16.47 -5.74
C GLU A 134 -1.21 15.86 -4.62
N ARG A 135 -0.62 15.64 -3.43
CA ARG A 135 -1.37 15.22 -2.25
C ARG A 135 -2.41 16.27 -1.82
N GLN A 136 -2.05 17.55 -1.81
CA GLN A 136 -2.98 18.64 -1.47
C GLN A 136 -4.14 18.73 -2.48
N LYS A 137 -3.85 18.61 -3.78
CA LYS A 137 -4.90 18.57 -4.82
C LYS A 137 -5.83 17.37 -4.64
N ALA A 138 -5.29 16.20 -4.31
CA ALA A 138 -6.09 15.00 -4.06
C ALA A 138 -6.99 15.14 -2.83
N GLU A 139 -6.47 15.74 -1.75
CA GLU A 139 -7.23 16.04 -0.53
C GLU A 139 -8.35 17.07 -0.78
N GLU A 140 -8.05 18.14 -1.51
CA GLU A 140 -9.05 19.14 -1.90
C GLU A 140 -10.14 18.56 -2.80
N ALA A 141 -9.76 17.75 -3.80
CA ALA A 141 -10.71 17.06 -4.66
C ALA A 141 -11.61 16.09 -3.85
N ALA A 142 -11.06 15.41 -2.85
CA ALA A 142 -11.83 14.55 -1.96
C ALA A 142 -12.82 15.36 -1.10
N ARG A 143 -12.39 16.53 -0.60
CA ARG A 143 -13.26 17.46 0.15
C ARG A 143 -14.43 17.94 -0.70
N ILE A 144 -14.17 18.36 -1.95
CA ILE A 144 -15.21 18.84 -2.88
C ILE A 144 -16.24 17.73 -3.15
N ARG A 145 -15.78 16.50 -3.45
CA ARG A 145 -16.69 15.36 -3.66
C ARG A 145 -17.55 15.05 -2.44
N ALA A 146 -16.96 15.05 -1.25
CA ALA A 146 -17.70 14.82 -0.01
C ALA A 146 -18.76 15.91 0.25
N GLU A 147 -18.45 17.17 -0.09
CA GLU A 147 -19.42 18.28 0.01
C GLU A 147 -20.56 18.13 -1.00
N GLU A 148 -20.27 17.75 -2.24
CA GLU A 148 -21.29 17.50 -3.27
C GLU A 148 -22.20 16.31 -2.91
N GLU A 149 -21.64 15.21 -2.42
CA GLU A 149 -22.40 14.05 -1.93
C GLU A 149 -23.29 14.43 -0.73
N ALA A 150 -22.77 15.23 0.21
CA ALA A 150 -23.55 15.72 1.34
C ALA A 150 -24.72 16.61 0.91
N LYS A 151 -24.51 17.50 -0.09
CA LYS A 151 -25.56 18.32 -0.68
C LYS A 151 -26.62 17.46 -1.37
N ALA A 152 -26.21 16.47 -2.17
CA ALA A 152 -27.14 15.55 -2.85
C ALA A 152 -28.00 14.76 -1.85
N MET A 153 -27.41 14.26 -0.76
CA MET A 153 -28.17 13.58 0.31
C MET A 153 -29.14 14.52 1.02
N ALA A 154 -28.74 15.78 1.27
CA ALA A 154 -29.62 16.78 1.87
C ALA A 154 -30.81 17.12 0.97
N GLU A 155 -30.58 17.30 -0.34
CA GLU A 155 -31.62 17.54 -1.33
C GLU A 155 -32.60 16.36 -1.44
N GLN A 156 -32.09 15.12 -1.45
CA GLN A 156 -32.94 13.92 -1.42
C GLN A 156 -33.81 13.86 -0.17
N LYS A 157 -33.26 14.19 1.01
CA LYS A 157 -34.02 14.23 2.26
C LYS A 157 -35.13 15.28 2.22
N VAL A 158 -34.83 16.48 1.72
CA VAL A 158 -35.82 17.55 1.54
C VAL A 158 -36.91 17.13 0.54
N HIS A 159 -36.54 16.44 -0.53
CA HIS A 159 -37.51 15.91 -1.51
C HIS A 159 -38.45 14.88 -0.87
N GLU A 160 -37.93 13.91 -0.11
CA GLU A 160 -38.74 12.91 0.58
C GLU A 160 -39.62 13.53 1.65
N GLU A 161 -39.12 14.51 2.41
CA GLU A 161 -39.93 15.25 3.39
C GLU A 161 -41.08 16.02 2.72
N ARG A 162 -40.81 16.70 1.59
CA ARG A 162 -41.85 17.40 0.81
C ARG A 162 -42.90 16.42 0.30
N LYS A 163 -42.47 15.27 -0.22
CA LYS A 163 -43.37 14.21 -0.71
C LYS A 163 -44.25 13.66 0.42
N ALA A 164 -43.66 13.39 1.59
CA ALA A 164 -44.40 12.97 2.77
C ALA A 164 -45.44 14.02 3.21
N ARG A 165 -45.08 15.32 3.20
CA ARG A 165 -46.00 16.41 3.52
C ARG A 165 -47.16 16.52 2.55
N VAL A 166 -46.92 16.36 1.25
CA VAL A 166 -47.97 16.36 0.22
C VAL A 166 -48.90 15.16 0.39
N ALA A 167 -48.35 13.96 0.63
CA ALA A 167 -49.12 12.76 0.88
C ALA A 167 -50.00 12.88 2.14
N ALA A 168 -49.45 13.42 3.23
CA ALA A 168 -50.20 13.67 4.47
C ALA A 168 -51.35 14.66 4.26
N ARG A 169 -51.12 15.74 3.48
CA ARG A 169 -52.17 16.70 3.14
C ARG A 169 -53.28 16.05 2.29
N ALA A 170 -52.92 15.23 1.31
CA ALA A 170 -53.89 14.52 0.49
C ALA A 170 -54.71 13.52 1.31
N ALA A 171 -54.08 12.78 2.23
CA ALA A 171 -54.78 11.87 3.15
C ALA A 171 -55.74 12.63 4.07
N ALA A 172 -55.33 13.79 4.61
CA ALA A 172 -56.19 14.63 5.44
C ALA A 172 -57.41 15.18 4.68
N LEU A 173 -57.25 15.51 3.39
CA LEU A 173 -58.38 15.94 2.55
C LEU A 173 -59.37 14.78 2.31
N LYS A 174 -58.87 13.59 1.95
CA LYS A 174 -59.72 12.39 1.80
C LYS A 174 -60.47 12.03 3.08
N ALA A 175 -59.80 12.09 4.23
CA ALA A 175 -60.44 11.83 5.51
C ALA A 175 -61.59 12.79 5.81
N LYS A 176 -61.43 14.08 5.49
CA LYS A 176 -62.50 15.08 5.62
C LYS A 176 -63.66 14.82 4.66
N GLU A 177 -63.38 14.40 3.43
CA GLU A 177 -64.41 14.02 2.45
C GLU A 177 -65.21 12.78 2.92
N ASP A 178 -64.52 11.74 3.41
CA ASP A 178 -65.15 10.54 3.95
C ASP A 178 -65.98 10.84 5.22
N GLU A 179 -65.48 11.71 6.11
CA GLU A 179 -66.22 12.18 7.29
C GLU A 179 -67.49 12.95 6.90
N ALA A 180 -67.41 13.84 5.90
CA ALA A 180 -68.56 14.55 5.37
C ALA A 180 -69.60 13.59 4.76
N ARG A 181 -69.15 12.58 4.00
CA ARG A 181 -70.03 11.55 3.43
C ARG A 181 -70.75 10.75 4.53
N LEU A 182 -70.03 10.35 5.58
CA LEU A 182 -70.60 9.63 6.73
C LEU A 182 -71.59 10.49 7.52
N ALA A 183 -71.32 11.79 7.64
CA ALA A 183 -72.23 12.73 8.30
C ALA A 183 -73.56 12.85 7.53
N GLU A 184 -73.51 12.97 6.20
CA GLU A 184 -74.70 12.98 5.35
C GLU A 184 -75.48 11.66 5.40
N GLU A 185 -74.78 10.51 5.38
CA GLU A 185 -75.42 9.19 5.53
C GLU A 185 -76.13 9.06 6.90
N ARG A 186 -75.50 9.56 7.98
CA ARG A 186 -76.11 9.56 9.32
C ARG A 186 -77.37 10.44 9.39
N LYS A 187 -77.35 11.62 8.76
CA LYS A 187 -78.53 12.50 8.65
C LYS A 187 -79.67 11.79 7.91
N ALA A 188 -79.38 11.24 6.72
CA ALA A 188 -80.37 10.51 5.93
C ALA A 188 -80.97 9.32 6.70
N ARG A 189 -80.14 8.57 7.45
CA ARG A 189 -80.61 7.46 8.28
C ARG A 189 -81.46 7.91 9.46
N ALA A 190 -81.16 9.07 10.06
CA ALA A 190 -81.95 9.64 11.15
C ALA A 190 -83.35 10.04 10.64
N GLU A 191 -83.42 10.71 9.49
CA GLU A 191 -84.68 11.09 8.82
C GLU A 191 -85.51 9.85 8.45
N ALA A 192 -84.88 8.82 7.87
CA ALA A 192 -85.55 7.56 7.55
C ALA A 192 -86.10 6.85 8.80
N ARG A 193 -85.38 6.89 9.92
CA ARG A 193 -85.84 6.32 11.19
C ARG A 193 -87.01 7.10 11.77
N GLU A 194 -87.01 8.43 11.65
CA GLU A 194 -88.12 9.26 12.08
C GLU A 194 -89.38 8.97 11.24
N ALA A 195 -89.22 8.85 9.91
CA ALA A 195 -90.30 8.43 9.02
C ALA A 195 -90.84 7.04 9.37
N LYS A 196 -89.94 6.09 9.65
CA LYS A 196 -90.35 4.75 10.06
C LYS A 196 -91.06 4.74 11.41
N LYS A 197 -90.61 5.52 12.40
CA LYS A 197 -91.32 5.65 13.69
C LYS A 197 -92.74 6.16 13.50
N LYS A 198 -92.95 7.16 12.63
CA LYS A 198 -94.30 7.66 12.32
C LYS A 198 -95.19 6.57 11.71
N ALA A 199 -94.63 5.72 10.84
CA ALA A 199 -95.35 4.56 10.28
C ALA A 199 -95.57 3.41 11.29
N ASP A 200 -94.59 3.13 12.15
CA ASP A 200 -94.68 2.08 13.17
C ASP A 200 -95.61 2.51 14.33
N GLU A 201 -95.72 3.81 14.68
CA GLU A 201 -96.75 4.32 15.60
C GLU A 201 -98.17 4.12 15.03
N GLU A 202 -98.33 4.14 13.72
CA GLU A 202 -99.55 3.69 13.04
C GLU A 202 -99.78 2.16 13.17
N ALA A 203 -98.71 1.36 13.24
CA ALA A 203 -98.78 -0.11 13.22
C ALA A 203 -98.79 -0.79 14.60
N THR A 204 -98.23 -0.18 15.65
CA THR A 204 -97.89 -0.87 16.91
C THR A 204 -98.92 -0.70 18.03
N GLY A 205 -100.21 -0.80 17.67
CA GLY A 205 -101.32 -0.95 18.62
C GLY A 205 -101.48 -2.37 19.21
N GLN A 206 -100.62 -3.34 18.86
CA GLN A 206 -100.75 -4.71 19.34
C GLN A 206 -99.39 -5.37 19.67
N LYS A 207 -99.32 -5.91 20.89
CA LYS A 207 -98.36 -6.90 21.43
C LYS A 207 -97.06 -6.37 22.06
N LYS A 208 -97.04 -6.44 23.39
CA LYS A 208 -95.87 -6.33 24.28
C LYS A 208 -95.94 -7.46 25.31
N ALA A 209 -94.91 -8.30 25.42
CA ALA A 209 -94.38 -8.82 26.70
C ALA A 209 -93.31 -9.92 26.52
N ALA A 210 -92.36 -9.94 27.47
CA ALA A 210 -91.41 -10.99 27.86
C ALA A 210 -90.06 -11.05 27.12
N LEU A 211 -88.95 -10.68 27.78
CA LEU A 211 -88.21 -11.58 28.70
C LEU A 211 -87.02 -10.88 29.40
N GLY A 212 -86.82 -11.22 30.69
CA GLY A 212 -85.73 -10.78 31.57
C GLY A 212 -84.46 -11.65 31.45
N ARG A 213 -83.28 -11.08 31.74
CA ARG A 213 -82.57 -11.04 33.04
C ARG A 213 -81.87 -12.38 33.38
N ARG A 214 -80.52 -12.45 33.29
CA ARG A 214 -79.71 -13.60 33.76
C ARG A 214 -78.37 -13.14 34.37
N GLN A 215 -78.02 -13.77 35.50
CA GLN A 215 -76.99 -13.44 36.49
C GLN A 215 -75.56 -13.81 36.05
N THR A 216 -74.57 -13.11 36.60
CA THR A 216 -73.12 -13.40 36.52
C THR A 216 -72.63 -14.03 37.82
N VAL A 217 -71.82 -15.09 37.73
CA VAL A 217 -71.21 -15.82 38.86
C VAL A 217 -69.69 -15.67 38.75
N ALA A 218 -69.04 -15.23 39.82
CA ALA A 218 -67.60 -15.04 39.92
C ALA A 218 -66.92 -16.36 40.30
N VAL A 219 -65.93 -16.79 39.51
CA VAL A 219 -65.05 -17.93 39.81
C VAL A 219 -63.62 -17.40 39.82
N ASP A 220 -62.96 -17.62 40.95
CA ASP A 220 -61.58 -17.24 41.25
C ASP A 220 -60.62 -18.01 40.32
N GLY A 221 -60.08 -17.31 39.34
CA GLY A 221 -59.23 -17.86 38.28
C GLY A 221 -57.76 -17.76 38.66
N SER A 222 -57.21 -18.78 39.31
CA SER A 222 -55.77 -18.94 39.40
C SER A 222 -55.23 -19.19 37.99
N GLU A 223 -54.66 -18.15 37.39
CA GLU A 223 -54.14 -18.12 36.04
C GLU A 223 -52.93 -19.05 35.92
N PHE A 224 -53.17 -20.30 35.49
CA PHE A 224 -52.12 -21.21 35.05
C PHE A 224 -51.49 -20.63 33.79
N LYS A 225 -50.50 -19.74 33.99
CA LYS A 225 -49.71 -19.18 32.89
C LYS A 225 -48.93 -20.33 32.26
N VAL A 226 -49.41 -20.76 31.10
CA VAL A 226 -48.75 -21.79 30.30
C VAL A 226 -47.35 -21.28 29.95
N LYS A 227 -46.34 -21.86 30.60
CA LYS A 227 -44.95 -21.51 30.40
C LYS A 227 -44.55 -21.90 28.97
N LYS A 228 -44.12 -20.91 28.19
CA LYS A 228 -43.70 -21.11 26.81
C LYS A 228 -42.33 -21.79 26.79
N ILE A 229 -42.24 -22.94 26.13
CA ILE A 229 -40.99 -23.69 25.95
C ILE A 229 -40.45 -23.40 24.55
N TRP A 230 -39.15 -23.09 24.48
CA TRP A 230 -38.44 -22.80 23.25
C TRP A 230 -37.35 -23.85 23.03
N GLU A 231 -37.16 -24.28 21.79
CA GLU A 231 -36.08 -25.16 21.36
C GLU A 231 -35.05 -24.39 20.54
N VAL A 232 -33.77 -24.66 20.83
CA VAL A 232 -32.63 -24.11 20.11
C VAL A 232 -32.48 -24.80 18.75
N VAL A 233 -32.89 -24.12 17.68
CA VAL A 233 -32.78 -24.61 16.30
C VAL A 233 -31.57 -24.04 15.55
N GLY A 234 -30.97 -22.96 16.08
CA GLY A 234 -29.83 -22.28 15.46
C GLY A 234 -28.46 -22.72 15.97
N GLY A 235 -27.41 -22.23 15.32
CA GLY A 235 -26.03 -22.32 15.81
C GLY A 235 -25.33 -23.67 15.65
N GLY A 236 -25.92 -24.63 14.92
CA GLY A 236 -25.35 -25.98 14.74
C GLY A 236 -23.90 -25.98 14.28
N ASP A 237 -23.55 -25.13 13.29
CA ASP A 237 -22.18 -25.02 12.76
C ASP A 237 -21.14 -24.56 13.80
N LYS A 238 -21.58 -23.86 14.84
CA LYS A 238 -20.73 -23.30 15.90
C LYS A 238 -20.96 -23.97 17.25
N GLY A 239 -21.64 -25.13 17.27
CA GLY A 239 -21.94 -25.90 18.48
C GLY A 239 -22.96 -25.24 19.43
N GLY A 240 -23.82 -24.35 18.93
CA GLY A 240 -24.89 -23.71 19.70
C GLY A 240 -24.88 -22.18 19.69
N ILE A 241 -25.80 -21.58 20.46
CA ILE A 241 -25.99 -20.13 20.57
C ILE A 241 -25.16 -19.59 21.75
N VAL A 242 -24.56 -18.40 21.58
CA VAL A 242 -23.86 -17.69 22.66
C VAL A 242 -24.86 -17.17 23.68
N VAL A 243 -24.68 -17.57 24.94
CA VAL A 243 -25.47 -17.08 26.07
C VAL A 243 -24.71 -15.94 26.73
N ARG A 244 -25.41 -14.90 27.15
CA ARG A 244 -24.84 -13.79 27.91
C ARG A 244 -25.45 -13.72 29.31
N GLU A 245 -24.67 -13.24 30.28
CA GLU A 245 -25.13 -13.12 31.67
C GLU A 245 -26.25 -12.06 31.82
N ALA A 246 -26.19 -10.98 31.03
CA ALA A 246 -27.16 -9.89 31.07
C ALA A 246 -27.71 -9.51 29.69
N LYS A 247 -28.75 -8.68 29.69
CA LYS A 247 -29.44 -8.18 28.50
C LYS A 247 -28.57 -7.31 27.58
N ASP A 248 -27.43 -6.79 28.04
CA ASP A 248 -26.53 -5.96 27.21
C ASP A 248 -25.73 -6.82 26.20
N LEU A 249 -25.41 -6.24 25.03
CA LEU A 249 -24.46 -6.78 24.05
C LEU A 249 -23.02 -6.82 24.60
N LYS A 250 -22.66 -5.96 25.55
CA LYS A 250 -21.32 -5.90 26.16
C LYS A 250 -21.15 -6.79 27.39
N SER A 251 -22.20 -7.48 27.82
CA SER A 251 -22.14 -8.35 29.01
C SER A 251 -21.31 -9.61 28.75
N THR A 252 -20.76 -10.17 29.83
CA THR A 252 -19.91 -11.37 29.81
C THR A 252 -20.59 -12.52 29.07
N GLU A 253 -19.86 -13.10 28.12
CA GLU A 253 -20.30 -14.31 27.41
C GLU A 253 -20.13 -15.52 28.33
N LEU A 254 -21.21 -16.27 28.52
CA LEU A 254 -21.22 -17.56 29.19
C LEU A 254 -20.96 -18.68 28.17
N SER A 255 -21.03 -19.94 28.62
CA SER A 255 -20.95 -21.10 27.73
C SER A 255 -22.08 -21.10 26.69
N ARG A 256 -21.85 -21.74 25.54
CA ARG A 256 -22.88 -21.87 24.49
C ARG A 256 -24.00 -22.81 24.92
N LEU A 257 -25.22 -22.48 24.50
CA LEU A 257 -26.39 -23.33 24.64
C LEU A 257 -26.49 -24.22 23.39
N ALA A 258 -26.39 -25.54 23.57
CA ALA A 258 -26.33 -26.50 22.48
C ALA A 258 -27.63 -26.53 21.64
N THR A 259 -27.49 -26.84 20.35
CA THR A 259 -28.64 -27.04 19.45
C THR A 259 -29.47 -28.24 19.90
N GLY A 260 -30.80 -28.08 19.95
CA GLY A 260 -31.75 -29.06 20.51
C GLY A 260 -32.05 -28.89 22.01
N ALA A 261 -31.39 -27.96 22.72
CA ALA A 261 -31.75 -27.66 24.10
C ALA A 261 -33.13 -27.01 24.20
N LYS A 262 -33.92 -27.40 25.20
CA LYS A 262 -35.23 -26.82 25.51
C LYS A 262 -35.14 -25.90 26.71
N VAL A 263 -35.69 -24.69 26.56
CA VAL A 263 -35.62 -23.63 27.55
C VAL A 263 -36.99 -23.00 27.82
N GLU A 264 -37.23 -22.62 29.06
CA GLU A 264 -38.44 -21.94 29.50
C GLU A 264 -38.27 -20.42 29.36
N GLU A 265 -39.26 -19.73 28.78
CA GLU A 265 -39.32 -18.27 28.71
C GLU A 265 -39.56 -17.67 30.10
N VAL A 266 -38.55 -16.97 30.62
CA VAL A 266 -38.67 -16.21 31.88
C VAL A 266 -39.06 -14.77 31.58
N GLU A 267 -38.35 -14.13 30.65
CA GLU A 267 -38.59 -12.75 30.24
C GLU A 267 -38.23 -12.58 28.78
N LYS A 268 -39.07 -11.87 28.02
CA LYS A 268 -38.83 -11.58 26.60
C LYS A 268 -38.75 -10.08 26.40
N ASP A 269 -37.62 -9.63 25.86
CA ASP A 269 -37.41 -8.24 25.47
C ASP A 269 -37.05 -8.15 24.00
N ALA A 270 -38.00 -7.71 23.18
CA ALA A 270 -37.87 -7.60 21.73
C ALA A 270 -37.29 -8.87 21.09
N ASN A 271 -36.00 -8.86 20.77
CA ASN A 271 -35.28 -9.95 20.12
C ASN A 271 -34.34 -10.73 21.06
N ARG A 272 -34.43 -10.51 22.38
CA ARG A 272 -33.68 -11.23 23.41
C ARG A 272 -34.62 -11.97 24.35
N LEU A 273 -34.23 -13.18 24.71
CA LEU A 273 -34.97 -14.07 25.62
C LEU A 273 -34.09 -14.37 26.83
N HIS A 274 -34.57 -14.03 28.01
CA HIS A 274 -34.06 -14.57 29.26
C HIS A 274 -34.71 -15.92 29.51
N TYR A 275 -33.88 -16.94 29.66
CA TYR A 275 -34.35 -18.32 29.70
C TYR A 275 -33.89 -19.06 30.95
N LYS A 276 -34.61 -20.14 31.27
CA LYS A 276 -34.17 -21.19 32.21
C LYS A 276 -34.10 -22.53 31.49
N LEU A 277 -32.97 -23.24 31.62
CA LEU A 277 -32.77 -24.52 30.95
C LEU A 277 -33.74 -25.57 31.51
N VAL A 278 -34.49 -26.23 30.63
CA VAL A 278 -35.39 -27.34 30.97
C VAL A 278 -34.72 -28.69 30.66
N SER A 279 -34.09 -28.80 29.48
CA SER A 279 -33.32 -29.98 29.09
C SER A 279 -32.27 -29.65 28.02
N GLY A 280 -31.15 -30.36 28.00
CA GLY A 280 -30.04 -30.15 27.05
C GLY A 280 -28.71 -29.79 27.72
N GLN A 281 -27.74 -29.32 26.93
CA GLN A 281 -26.43 -28.88 27.40
C GLN A 281 -26.27 -27.36 27.29
N GLY A 282 -25.80 -26.72 28.36
CA GLY A 282 -25.50 -25.29 28.41
C GLY A 282 -25.70 -24.68 29.80
N PRO A 283 -25.54 -23.36 29.94
CA PRO A 283 -25.82 -22.65 31.18
C PRO A 283 -27.29 -22.79 31.61
N ALA A 284 -27.52 -22.93 32.92
CA ALA A 284 -28.86 -23.10 33.50
C ALA A 284 -29.79 -21.89 33.30
N ARG A 285 -29.22 -20.70 33.11
CA ARG A 285 -29.93 -19.44 32.85
C ARG A 285 -29.07 -18.49 32.04
N GLY A 286 -29.70 -17.56 31.33
CA GLY A 286 -29.02 -16.46 30.66
C GLY A 286 -29.84 -15.81 29.55
N TRP A 287 -29.23 -14.89 28.83
CA TRP A 287 -29.85 -14.13 27.74
C TRP A 287 -29.34 -14.60 26.38
N VAL A 288 -30.26 -14.83 25.45
CA VAL A 288 -29.98 -15.26 24.07
C VAL A 288 -30.79 -14.44 23.07
N ASN A 289 -30.30 -14.31 21.83
CA ASN A 289 -31.09 -13.70 20.75
C ASN A 289 -32.07 -14.71 20.15
N ILE A 290 -33.32 -14.28 19.89
CA ILE A 290 -34.35 -15.11 19.24
C ILE A 290 -34.06 -15.23 17.74
N LYS A 291 -33.65 -14.13 17.09
CA LYS A 291 -33.32 -14.07 15.66
C LYS A 291 -31.99 -13.35 15.41
N THR A 292 -31.25 -13.74 14.37
CA THR A 292 -30.04 -13.02 13.92
C THR A 292 -30.01 -12.95 12.40
N LYS A 293 -29.94 -11.73 11.83
CA LYS A 293 -29.85 -11.48 10.37
C LYS A 293 -30.79 -12.40 9.56
N ASP A 294 -32.06 -12.43 9.99
CA ASP A 294 -33.17 -13.18 9.37
C ASP A 294 -33.22 -14.70 9.61
N LYS A 295 -32.29 -15.27 10.39
CA LYS A 295 -32.38 -16.67 10.82
C LYS A 295 -32.95 -16.77 12.23
N ASP A 296 -33.99 -17.60 12.39
CA ASP A 296 -34.56 -17.94 13.68
C ASP A 296 -33.61 -18.90 14.41
N LEU A 297 -33.21 -18.52 15.62
CA LEU A 297 -32.32 -19.31 16.46
C LEU A 297 -33.10 -20.16 17.47
N LEU A 298 -34.30 -19.71 17.84
CA LEU A 298 -35.21 -20.39 18.76
C LEU A 298 -36.58 -20.58 18.09
N LYS A 299 -37.18 -21.76 18.30
CA LYS A 299 -38.52 -22.10 17.85
C LYS A 299 -39.38 -22.47 19.06
N LEU A 300 -40.60 -21.93 19.13
CA LEU A 300 -41.57 -22.31 20.17
C LEU A 300 -42.03 -23.76 19.92
N VAL A 301 -42.05 -24.59 20.97
CA VAL A 301 -42.46 -26.02 20.93
C VAL A 301 -43.73 -26.25 21.72
#